data_AF-L1M208-F1
#
_entry.id   AF-L1M208-F1
#
_cell.length_a   1.000
_cell.length_b   1.000
_cell.length_c   1.000
_cell.angle_alpha   90.00
_cell.angle_beta   90.00
_cell.angle_gamma   90.00
#
_symmetry.space_group_name_H-M   'P 1'
#
loop_
_entity.id
_entity.type
_entity.pdbx_description
1 polymer ?
#
loop_
_entity_poly.entity_id
_entity_poly.type
_entity_poly.pdbx_seq_one_letter_code
_entity_poly.pdbx_strand_id
1 'polypeptide(L)'
;MRDIDIEAVAKAIEADAGELIPDLRQALQEAKAGAGRVTTPEQMLVRQARERSGLTQAMFAKRIATPVATLRDWEQGRHVPPGGVLCLMRLIVRHPELSHELAH
;
A
#
# COMPACT_ATOMS: atom_id res chain seq x y z
N MET A 1 10.33 -9.75 -12.99
CA MET A 1 9.65 -8.53 -13.46
C MET A 1 10.14 -8.31 -14.88
N ARG A 2 9.25 -8.10 -15.86
CA ARG A 2 9.57 -8.05 -17.29
C ARG A 2 10.73 -7.09 -17.57
N ASP A 3 11.52 -7.40 -18.58
CA ASP A 3 12.56 -6.51 -19.11
C ASP A 3 11.88 -5.26 -19.68
N ILE A 4 11.63 -4.27 -18.82
CA ILE A 4 11.01 -3.01 -19.20
C ILE A 4 12.09 -2.18 -19.90
N ASP A 5 11.77 -1.74 -21.12
CA ASP A 5 12.50 -0.70 -21.83
C ASP A 5 12.14 0.66 -21.21
N ILE A 6 13.09 1.22 -20.47
CA ILE A 6 12.91 2.47 -19.72
C ILE A 6 12.70 3.65 -20.65
N GLU A 7 13.33 3.67 -21.83
CA GLU A 7 13.23 4.81 -22.74
C GLU A 7 11.87 4.83 -23.44
N ALA A 8 11.34 3.65 -23.80
CA ALA A 8 9.99 3.54 -24.34
C ALA A 8 8.93 4.00 -23.33
N VAL A 9 9.08 3.63 -22.05
CA VAL A 9 8.16 4.04 -20.99
C VAL A 9 8.27 5.55 -20.71
N ALA A 10 9.48 6.10 -20.60
CA ALA A 10 9.69 7.52 -20.34
C ALA A 10 9.03 8.38 -21.44
N LYS A 11 9.25 8.03 -22.71
CA LYS A 11 8.64 8.73 -23.84
C LYS A 11 7.12 8.68 -23.83
N ALA A 12 6.53 7.54 -23.48
CA ALA A 12 5.08 7.41 -23.40
C ALA A 12 4.48 8.32 -22.30
N ILE A 13 5.13 8.39 -21.14
CA ILE A 13 4.69 9.24 -20.02
C ILE A 13 4.85 10.73 -20.37
N GLU A 14 6.01 11.14 -20.90
CA GLU A 14 6.26 12.54 -21.28
C GLU A 14 5.33 13.01 -22.41
N ALA A 15 5.00 12.12 -23.36
CA ALA A 15 4.03 12.40 -24.41
C ALA A 15 2.60 12.60 -23.86
N ASP A 16 2.18 11.79 -22.89
CA ASP A 16 0.88 11.91 -22.23
C ASP A 16 0.80 13.15 -21.34
N ALA A 17 1.88 13.47 -20.62
CA ALA A 17 2.00 14.66 -19.78
C ALA A 17 2.12 15.97 -20.61
N GLY A 18 2.58 15.87 -21.87
CA GLY A 18 2.82 17.02 -22.74
C GLY A 18 4.07 17.83 -22.37
N GLU A 19 4.91 17.31 -21.47
CA GLU A 19 6.13 17.96 -21.01
C GLU A 19 7.22 16.94 -20.66
N LEU A 20 8.46 17.40 -20.67
CA LEU A 20 9.58 16.63 -20.14
C LEU A 20 9.49 16.60 -18.62
N ILE A 21 9.66 15.42 -18.04
CA ILE A 21 9.64 15.24 -16.59
C ILE A 21 11.09 15.08 -16.12
N PRO A 22 11.67 16.07 -15.43
CA PRO A 22 13.00 15.96 -14.85
C PRO A 22 13.13 14.69 -14.01
N ASP A 23 14.29 14.05 -14.09
CA ASP A 23 14.65 12.83 -13.34
C ASP A 23 13.77 11.58 -13.58
N LEU A 24 12.79 11.62 -14.50
CA LEU A 24 11.91 10.49 -14.78
C LEU A 24 12.68 9.21 -15.15
N ARG A 25 13.70 9.35 -16.00
CA ARG A 25 14.55 8.23 -16.43
C ARG A 25 15.32 7.64 -15.25
N GLN A 26 15.82 8.48 -14.35
CA GLN A 26 16.49 8.03 -13.14
C GLN A 26 15.51 7.29 -12.22
N ALA A 27 14.33 7.86 -11.96
CA ALA A 27 13.31 7.22 -11.14
C ALA A 27 12.85 5.86 -11.71
N LEU A 28 12.73 5.73 -13.04
CA LEU A 28 12.43 4.46 -13.70
C LEU A 28 13.57 3.44 -13.59
N GLN A 29 14.82 3.87 -13.64
CA GLN A 29 15.99 3.01 -13.39
C GLN A 29 16.01 2.51 -11.94
N GLU A 30 15.78 3.39 -10.98
CA GLU A 30 15.68 3.05 -9.56
C GLU A 30 14.54 2.03 -9.33
N ALA A 31 13.36 2.29 -9.89
CA ALA A 31 12.24 1.36 -9.83
C ALA A 31 12.56 -0.01 -10.49
N LYS A 32 13.23 -0.03 -11.65
CA LYS A 32 13.68 -1.27 -12.32
C LYS A 32 14.68 -2.04 -11.46
N ALA A 33 15.57 -1.33 -10.77
CA ALA A 33 16.55 -1.89 -9.83
C ALA A 33 15.91 -2.33 -8.49
N GLY A 34 14.62 -2.08 -8.27
CA GLY A 34 13.97 -2.29 -6.98
C GLY A 34 14.45 -1.32 -5.89
N ALA A 35 15.17 -0.27 -6.27
CA ALA A 35 15.54 0.83 -5.40
C ALA A 35 14.33 1.76 -5.28
N GLY A 36 13.63 1.69 -4.15
CA GLY A 36 12.42 2.47 -3.89
C GLY A 36 11.50 1.81 -2.88
N ARG A 37 10.38 2.44 -2.58
CA ARG A 37 9.39 1.88 -1.64
C ARG A 37 8.64 0.74 -2.32
N VAL A 38 8.96 -0.50 -1.97
CA VAL A 38 8.21 -1.67 -2.42
C VAL A 38 6.88 -1.72 -1.68
N THR A 39 5.77 -1.69 -2.43
CA THR A 39 4.45 -1.93 -1.86
C THR A 39 4.16 -3.43 -1.88
N THR A 40 4.05 -4.05 -0.71
CA THR A 40 3.77 -5.49 -0.63
C THR A 40 2.27 -5.79 -0.74
N PRO A 41 1.87 -6.98 -1.22
CA PRO A 41 0.46 -7.40 -1.19
C PRO A 41 -0.15 -7.31 0.21
N GLU A 42 0.62 -7.61 1.25
CA GLU A 42 0.24 -7.52 2.65
C GLU A 42 -0.03 -6.06 3.07
N GLN A 43 0.83 -5.13 2.66
CA GLN A 43 0.63 -3.70 2.89
C GLN A 43 -0.66 -3.20 2.23
N MET A 44 -0.90 -3.58 0.97
CA MET A 44 -2.13 -3.20 0.25
C MET A 44 -3.37 -3.76 0.95
N LEU A 45 -3.29 -4.99 1.43
CA LEU A 45 -4.40 -5.65 2.13
C LEU A 45 -4.78 -4.93 3.43
N VAL A 46 -3.81 -4.52 4.25
CA VAL A 46 -4.09 -3.77 5.49
C VAL A 46 -4.77 -2.44 5.17
N ARG A 47 -4.21 -1.70 4.20
CA ARG A 47 -4.77 -0.41 3.77
C ARG A 47 -6.19 -0.56 3.22
N GLN A 48 -6.43 -1.59 2.41
CA GLN A 48 -7.74 -1.87 1.83
C GLN A 48 -8.77 -2.23 2.90
N ALA A 49 -8.41 -3.03 3.90
CA ALA A 49 -9.31 -3.38 5.01
C ALA A 49 -9.75 -2.11 5.77
N ARG A 50 -8.81 -1.22 6.08
CA ARG A 50 -9.13 0.07 6.72
C ARG A 50 -10.04 0.92 5.85
N GLU A 51 -9.68 1.15 4.59
CA GLU A 51 -10.46 2.01 3.69
C GLU A 51 -11.88 1.49 3.49
N ARG A 52 -12.07 0.17 3.35
CA ARG A 52 -13.41 -0.44 3.25
C ARG A 52 -14.25 -0.31 4.51
N SER A 53 -13.62 -0.28 5.69
CA SER A 53 -14.34 -0.04 6.95
C SER A 53 -14.84 1.40 7.12
N GLY A 54 -14.38 2.34 6.27
CA GLY A 54 -14.71 3.76 6.40
C GLY A 54 -14.06 4.45 7.61
N LEU A 55 -13.11 3.79 8.30
CA LEU A 55 -12.48 4.30 9.50
C LEU A 55 -11.17 5.05 9.21
N THR A 56 -10.88 6.06 10.04
CA THR A 56 -9.55 6.68 10.10
C THR A 56 -8.51 5.67 10.59
N GLN A 57 -7.22 5.91 10.33
CA GLN A 57 -6.15 5.04 10.85
C GLN A 57 -6.24 4.86 12.38
N ALA A 58 -6.49 5.94 13.12
CA ALA A 58 -6.60 5.87 14.58
C ALA A 58 -7.80 5.03 15.03
N MET A 59 -8.97 5.22 14.40
CA MET A 59 -10.18 4.47 14.73
C MET A 59 -10.02 2.98 14.38
N PHE A 60 -9.48 2.68 13.20
CA PHE A 60 -9.24 1.30 12.77
C PHE A 60 -8.23 0.59 13.67
N ALA A 61 -7.11 1.26 13.97
CA ALA A 61 -6.11 0.74 14.90
C ALA A 61 -6.72 0.39 16.27
N LYS A 62 -7.60 1.27 16.79
CA LYS A 62 -8.36 1.00 18.01
C LYS A 62 -9.23 -0.25 17.88
N ARG A 63 -9.98 -0.40 16.77
CA ARG A 63 -10.85 -1.57 16.53
C ARG A 63 -10.09 -2.89 16.52
N ILE A 64 -8.89 -2.91 15.95
CA ILE A 64 -8.06 -4.12 15.89
C ILE A 64 -7.08 -4.23 17.06
N ALA A 65 -7.31 -3.48 18.15
CA ALA A 65 -6.49 -3.47 19.36
C ALA A 65 -4.97 -3.33 19.08
N THR A 66 -4.62 -2.43 18.16
CA THR A 66 -3.24 -2.24 17.70
C THR A 66 -2.84 -0.76 17.87
N PRO A 67 -1.58 -0.44 18.27
CA PRO A 67 -1.11 0.94 18.27
C PRO A 67 -1.17 1.57 16.87
N VAL A 68 -1.61 2.82 16.77
CA VAL A 68 -1.72 3.52 15.49
C VAL A 68 -0.38 3.62 14.74
N ALA A 69 0.74 3.70 15.47
CA ALA A 69 2.09 3.70 14.88
C ALA A 69 2.37 2.37 14.18
N THR A 70 2.04 1.25 14.81
CA THR A 70 2.19 -0.10 14.23
C THR A 70 1.32 -0.29 12.99
N LEU A 71 0.06 0.17 13.01
CA LEU A 71 -0.79 0.15 11.82
C LEU A 71 -0.17 0.96 10.67
N ARG A 72 0.40 2.14 10.97
CA ARG A 72 1.08 2.97 9.97
C ARG A 72 2.32 2.28 9.42
N ASP A 73 3.11 1.61 10.25
CA ASP A 73 4.27 0.85 9.79
C ASP A 73 3.87 -0.23 8.79
N TRP A 74 2.76 -0.93 9.05
CA TRP A 74 2.19 -1.92 8.14
C TRP A 74 1.68 -1.30 6.84
N GLU A 75 0.84 -0.26 6.90
CA GLU A 75 0.30 0.42 5.71
C GLU A 75 1.37 1.11 4.87
N GLN A 76 2.54 1.39 5.46
CA GLN A 76 3.68 2.01 4.81
C GLN A 76 4.78 1.02 4.40
N GLY A 77 4.55 -0.28 4.64
CA GLY A 77 5.48 -1.36 4.26
C GLY A 77 6.79 -1.36 5.05
N ARG A 78 6.87 -0.67 6.19
CA ARG A 78 8.05 -0.70 7.07
C ARG A 78 8.16 -2.03 7.81
N HIS A 79 7.03 -2.65 8.12
CA HIS A 79 6.96 -3.95 8.78
C HIS A 79 5.89 -4.83 8.15
N VAL A 80 6.13 -6.14 8.14
CA VAL A 80 5.17 -7.14 7.68
C VAL A 80 4.17 -7.42 8.82
N PRO A 81 2.85 -7.34 8.57
CA PRO A 81 1.86 -7.69 9.57
C PRO A 81 1.91 -9.19 9.92
N PRO A 82 1.64 -9.58 11.18
CA PRO A 82 1.53 -10.99 11.55
C PRO A 82 0.46 -11.72 10.72
N GLY A 83 0.64 -13.01 10.48
CA GLY A 83 -0.29 -13.82 9.67
C GLY A 83 -1.75 -13.79 10.17
N GLY A 84 -1.96 -13.76 11.49
CA GLY A 84 -3.28 -13.61 12.09
C GLY A 84 -3.93 -12.26 11.77
N VAL A 85 -3.15 -11.18 11.73
CA VAL A 85 -3.62 -9.85 11.32
C VAL A 85 -4.01 -9.87 9.85
N LEU A 86 -3.20 -10.48 8.97
CA LEU A 86 -3.53 -10.62 7.55
C LEU A 86 -4.82 -11.42 7.34
N CYS A 87 -5.04 -12.47 8.14
CA CYS A 87 -6.30 -13.23 8.12
C CYS A 87 -7.49 -12.33 8.48
N LEU A 88 -7.39 -11.55 9.55
CA LEU A 88 -8.40 -10.57 9.95
C LEU A 88 -8.65 -9.51 8.85
N MET A 89 -7.60 -8.97 8.23
CA MET A 89 -7.75 -8.01 7.13
C MET A 89 -8.52 -8.61 5.95
N ARG A 90 -8.24 -9.86 5.57
CA ARG A 90 -8.98 -10.56 4.50
C ARG A 90 -10.46 -10.74 4.84
N LEU A 91 -10.78 -10.92 6.12
CA LEU A 91 -12.15 -11.01 6.60
C LEU A 91 -12.85 -9.64 6.51
N ILE A 92 -12.23 -8.59 7.06
CA ILE A 92 -12.76 -7.21 7.01
C ILE A 92 -12.93 -6.72 5.58
N VAL A 93 -12.04 -7.08 4.65
CA VAL A 93 -12.20 -6.71 3.23
C VAL A 93 -13.48 -7.30 2.62
N ARG A 94 -13.84 -8.53 2.99
CA ARG A 94 -15.05 -9.22 2.50
C ARG A 94 -16.31 -8.76 3.25
N HIS A 95 -16.15 -8.45 4.53
CA HIS A 95 -17.21 -8.12 5.47
C HIS A 95 -16.82 -6.88 6.28
N PRO A 96 -16.86 -5.67 5.68
CA PRO A 96 -16.42 -4.44 6.36
C PRO A 96 -17.22 -4.13 7.62
N GLU A 97 -18.49 -4.55 7.66
CA GLU A 97 -19.39 -4.42 8.81
C GLU A 97 -18.83 -5.05 10.09
N LEU A 98 -18.05 -6.14 9.97
CA LEU A 98 -17.44 -6.80 11.13
C LEU A 98 -16.43 -5.91 11.85
N SER A 99 -15.88 -4.90 11.18
CA SER A 99 -14.99 -3.93 11.83
C SER A 99 -15.67 -3.15 12.97
N HIS A 100 -17.01 -3.07 12.98
CA HIS A 100 -17.78 -2.45 14.05
C HIS A 100 -17.97 -3.37 15.27
N GLU A 101 -17.89 -4.69 15.07
CA GLU A 101 -17.99 -5.70 16.13
C GLU A 101 -16.66 -5.94 16.86
N LEU A 102 -15.55 -5.53 16.24
CA LEU A 102 -14.23 -5.59 16.85
C LEU A 102 -14.06 -4.49 17.92
N ALA A 103 -13.41 -4.87 19.02
CA ALA A 103 -13.02 -4.09 20.20
C ALA A 103 -13.89 -2.84 20.52
N HIS A 104 -14.63 -2.94 21.63
CA HIS A 104 -15.23 -1.81 22.33
C HIS A 104 -14.20 -1.11 23.23
#